data_AF-J6DLK8-F1
#
_entry.id   AF-J6DLK8-F1
#
_cell.length_a   1.000
_cell.length_b   1.000
_cell.length_c   1.000
_cell.angle_alpha   90.00
_cell.angle_beta   90.00
_cell.angle_gamma   90.00
#
_symmetry.space_group_name_H-M   'P 1'
#
loop_
_entity.id
_entity.type
_entity.pdbx_description
1 polymer ?
#
loop_
_entity_poly.entity_id
_entity_poly.type
_entity_poly.pdbx_seq_one_letter_code
_entity_poly.pdbx_strand_id
1 'polypeptide(L)'
;MEFHLNRQLRFHAVPEHKSFYRWAINELDEQGQVVGYDQIPWGWPLYFTARELILADELGVISGAEFEGHFQQIAGIRQQRTIRAKLLPGSPGDDDNWRRQTTYRMFGTDRVISDFRLDVRPLESEDDVEHCRAWGAVSYTSETDFRQVTQEDCVQFYLMVKPSTFEHYAQRITSGNAHEVIFGAGLVTGFYSDWSPSISTRDVKVLTSGDEQKLELPEGLTVPRLGGVGEAKLYINSVTTPQITSQQRARDMVLEDEKAALVTAPPAVAETAAPGIDPDTLKLLLSLKSSARWIVGLLVALLAATLLKR
;
A
#
# COMPACT_ATOMS: atom_id res chain seq x y z
N MET A 1 7.85 -29.79 3.79
CA MET A 1 6.78 -28.84 4.13
C MET A 1 5.50 -29.36 3.49
N GLU A 2 4.41 -29.38 4.24
CA GLU A 2 3.09 -29.79 3.74
C GLU A 2 2.24 -28.55 3.56
N PHE A 3 1.89 -28.21 2.32
CA PHE A 3 1.10 -27.02 2.00
C PHE A 3 -0.40 -27.33 2.07
N HIS A 4 -1.17 -26.41 2.65
CA HIS A 4 -2.60 -26.58 2.88
C HIS A 4 -3.43 -25.94 1.76
N LEU A 5 -3.66 -26.69 0.68
CA LEU A 5 -4.50 -26.28 -0.45
C LEU A 5 -5.81 -27.08 -0.47
N ASN A 6 -6.91 -26.40 -0.77
CA ASN A 6 -8.26 -26.98 -0.84
C ASN A 6 -8.73 -27.19 -2.29
N ARG A 7 -8.06 -26.55 -3.26
CA ARG A 7 -8.49 -26.51 -4.66
C ARG A 7 -7.34 -26.66 -5.63
N GLN A 8 -7.65 -27.22 -6.79
CA GLN A 8 -6.72 -27.29 -7.92
C GLN A 8 -6.83 -26.01 -8.76
N LEU A 9 -5.78 -25.65 -9.48
CA LEU A 9 -5.78 -24.47 -10.35
C LEU A 9 -5.75 -24.90 -11.81
N ARG A 10 -6.57 -24.25 -12.63
CA ARG A 10 -6.65 -24.50 -14.06
C ARG A 10 -6.40 -23.23 -14.84
N PHE A 11 -5.52 -23.32 -15.83
CA PHE A 11 -5.36 -22.27 -16.83
C PHE A 11 -6.55 -22.26 -17.79
N HIS A 12 -7.17 -21.09 -17.97
CA HIS A 12 -8.35 -20.93 -18.82
C HIS A 12 -8.02 -20.04 -20.03
N ALA A 13 -7.89 -20.66 -21.20
CA ALA A 13 -7.45 -19.99 -22.44
C ALA A 13 -8.52 -19.15 -23.15
N VAL A 14 -9.81 -19.33 -22.80
CA VAL A 14 -10.93 -18.64 -23.45
C VAL A 14 -11.85 -18.05 -22.38
N PRO A 15 -11.40 -17.00 -21.66
CA PRO A 15 -12.18 -16.42 -20.58
C PRO A 15 -13.46 -15.76 -21.11
N GLU A 16 -14.44 -15.56 -20.23
CA GLU A 16 -15.73 -14.94 -20.55
C GLU A 16 -15.54 -13.59 -21.28
N HIS A 17 -14.55 -12.82 -20.84
CA HIS A 17 -14.20 -11.50 -21.37
C HIS A 17 -12.98 -11.51 -22.30
N LYS A 18 -12.92 -12.48 -23.23
CA LYS A 18 -11.80 -12.67 -24.17
C LYS A 18 -11.39 -11.44 -25.00
N SER A 19 -12.28 -10.44 -25.14
CA SER A 19 -11.97 -9.18 -25.83
C SER A 19 -11.00 -8.30 -25.04
N PHE A 20 -10.95 -8.47 -23.71
CA PHE A 20 -10.12 -7.67 -22.81
C PHE A 20 -8.92 -8.46 -22.28
N TYR A 21 -9.07 -9.77 -22.09
CA TYR A 21 -8.02 -10.64 -21.53
C TYR A 21 -7.86 -11.90 -22.34
N ARG A 22 -6.60 -12.32 -22.55
CA ARG A 22 -6.28 -13.49 -23.38
C ARG A 22 -6.46 -14.82 -22.64
N TRP A 23 -6.46 -14.78 -21.32
CA TRP A 23 -6.54 -15.95 -20.45
C TRP A 23 -6.96 -15.53 -19.03
N ALA A 24 -7.37 -16.51 -18.25
CA ALA A 24 -7.64 -16.39 -16.81
C ALA A 24 -7.18 -17.64 -16.06
N ILE A 25 -7.26 -17.61 -14.73
CA ILE A 25 -7.08 -18.77 -13.85
C ILE A 25 -8.44 -19.09 -13.21
N ASN A 26 -8.79 -20.37 -13.15
CA ASN A 26 -9.91 -20.84 -12.35
C ASN A 26 -9.41 -21.73 -11.21
N GLU A 27 -10.15 -21.72 -10.10
CA GLU A 27 -10.02 -22.74 -9.06
C GLU A 27 -11.04 -23.85 -9.33
N LEU A 28 -10.63 -25.10 -9.12
CA LEU A 28 -11.49 -26.27 -9.22
C LEU A 28 -11.68 -26.90 -7.83
N ASP A 29 -12.91 -27.29 -7.50
CA ASP A 29 -13.20 -28.09 -6.32
C ASP A 29 -12.75 -29.56 -6.47
N GLU A 30 -13.01 -30.37 -5.45
CA GLU A 30 -12.68 -31.81 -5.43
C GLU A 30 -13.40 -32.60 -6.54
N GLN A 31 -14.52 -32.07 -7.06
CA GLN A 31 -15.29 -32.67 -8.16
C GLN A 31 -14.84 -32.15 -9.54
N GLY A 32 -13.79 -31.32 -9.59
CA GLY A 32 -13.29 -30.69 -10.81
C GLY A 32 -14.19 -29.60 -11.36
N GLN A 33 -15.17 -29.11 -10.59
CA GLN A 33 -16.04 -28.00 -11.00
C GLN A 33 -15.37 -26.67 -10.69
N VAL A 34 -15.60 -25.69 -11.57
CA VAL A 34 -15.08 -24.33 -11.39
C VAL A 34 -15.76 -23.67 -10.20
N VAL A 35 -14.97 -23.12 -9.29
CA VAL A 35 -15.42 -22.30 -8.16
C VAL A 35 -15.01 -20.85 -8.38
N GLY A 36 -15.97 -19.94 -8.25
CA GLY A 36 -15.76 -18.51 -8.45
C GLY A 36 -15.73 -18.10 -9.93
N TYR A 37 -15.19 -16.90 -10.17
CA TYR A 37 -15.10 -16.29 -11.51
C TYR A 37 -13.71 -16.44 -12.12
N ASP A 38 -13.58 -16.16 -13.41
CA ASP A 38 -12.31 -16.02 -14.11
C ASP A 38 -11.40 -15.00 -13.40
N GLN A 39 -10.26 -15.47 -12.88
CA GLN A 39 -9.27 -14.61 -12.23
C GLN A 39 -8.25 -14.11 -13.24
N ILE A 40 -8.17 -12.79 -13.41
CA ILE A 40 -7.29 -12.10 -14.36
C ILE A 40 -6.26 -11.24 -13.61
N PRO A 41 -5.07 -10.98 -14.20
CA PRO A 41 -4.07 -10.13 -13.55
C PRO A 41 -4.63 -8.77 -13.16
N TRP A 42 -4.47 -8.39 -11.89
CA TRP A 42 -4.91 -7.11 -11.34
C TRP A 42 -3.79 -6.08 -11.42
N GLY A 43 -4.06 -4.95 -12.09
CA GLY A 43 -3.05 -3.91 -12.34
C GLY A 43 -3.19 -2.66 -11.47
N TRP A 44 -4.36 -2.40 -10.88
CA TRP A 44 -4.62 -1.13 -10.20
C TRP A 44 -4.01 -1.09 -8.79
N PRO A 45 -3.67 0.11 -8.28
CA PRO A 45 -3.17 0.26 -6.92
C PRO A 45 -4.15 -0.25 -5.86
N LEU A 46 -3.60 -0.98 -4.90
CA LEU A 46 -4.26 -1.42 -3.68
C LEU A 46 -3.59 -0.77 -2.49
N TYR A 47 -4.38 -0.40 -1.49
CA TYR A 47 -3.89 0.33 -0.32
C TYR A 47 -3.94 -0.52 0.93
N PHE A 48 -2.97 -0.27 1.80
CA PHE A 48 -2.82 -0.91 3.08
C PHE A 48 -2.48 0.14 4.13
N THR A 49 -3.06 0.02 5.31
CA THR A 49 -2.82 0.89 6.45
C THR A 49 -1.99 0.15 7.49
N ALA A 50 -0.89 0.75 7.94
CA ALA A 50 -0.09 0.17 9.01
C ALA A 50 -0.84 0.26 10.35
N ARG A 51 -0.90 -0.85 11.08
CA ARG A 51 -1.42 -0.92 12.46
C ARG A 51 -0.33 -0.99 13.50
N GLU A 52 0.81 -1.57 13.12
CA GLU A 52 2.00 -1.61 13.96
C GLU A 52 3.17 -1.10 13.12
N LEU A 53 4.06 -0.34 13.74
CA LEU A 53 5.23 0.23 13.11
C LEU A 53 6.41 0.13 14.08
N ILE A 54 7.46 -0.57 13.66
CA ILE A 54 8.63 -0.87 14.49
C ILE A 54 9.89 -0.50 13.69
N LEU A 55 10.75 0.30 14.28
CA LEU A 55 12.12 0.46 13.81
C LEU A 55 12.99 -0.60 14.49
N ALA A 56 13.50 -1.54 13.71
CA ALA A 56 14.35 -2.62 14.19
C ALA A 56 15.81 -2.38 13.77
N ASP A 57 16.72 -2.52 14.72
CA ASP A 57 18.16 -2.53 14.49
C ASP A 57 18.67 -3.97 14.72
N GLU A 58 19.40 -4.50 13.75
CA GLU A 58 19.99 -5.83 13.78
C GLU A 58 21.51 -5.72 13.70
N LEU A 59 22.21 -6.41 14.61
CA LEU A 59 23.67 -6.51 14.66
C LEU A 59 24.06 -7.98 14.60
N GLY A 60 24.59 -8.41 13.46
CA GLY A 60 25.16 -9.74 13.27
C GLY A 60 26.68 -9.69 13.43
N VAL A 61 27.22 -10.57 14.27
CA VAL A 61 28.67 -10.80 14.38
C VAL A 61 28.96 -12.17 13.80
N ILE A 62 29.65 -12.21 12.67
CA ILE A 62 30.13 -13.44 12.06
C ILE A 62 31.53 -13.69 12.61
N SER A 63 31.64 -14.69 13.49
CA SER A 63 32.93 -15.19 13.95
C SER A 63 33.55 -16.03 12.83
N GLY A 64 34.76 -15.68 12.41
CA GLY A 64 35.54 -16.54 11.54
C GLY A 64 35.94 -17.79 12.32
N ALA A 65 35.21 -18.88 12.11
CA ALA A 65 35.57 -20.20 12.62
C ALA A 65 35.72 -21.14 11.43
N GLU A 66 36.76 -21.97 11.44
CA GLU A 66 36.86 -23.09 10.52
C GLU A 66 35.88 -24.17 10.98
N PHE A 67 34.75 -24.30 10.28
CA PHE A 67 33.89 -25.45 10.45
C PHE A 67 34.40 -26.57 9.53
N GLU A 68 34.93 -27.64 10.13
CA GLU A 68 35.33 -28.88 9.46
C GLU A 68 36.27 -28.67 8.25
N GLY A 69 37.13 -27.66 8.26
CA GLY A 69 38.17 -27.46 7.23
C GLY A 69 37.65 -27.09 5.82
N HIS A 70 36.35 -26.80 5.65
CA HIS A 70 35.75 -26.60 4.33
C HIS A 70 35.32 -25.16 4.04
N PHE A 71 35.15 -24.30 5.06
CA PHE A 71 34.74 -22.91 4.85
C PHE A 71 35.51 -21.94 5.73
N GLN A 72 36.36 -21.12 5.10
CA GLN A 72 36.97 -19.98 5.75
C GLN A 72 35.95 -18.83 5.73
N GLN A 73 35.16 -18.70 6.80
CA GLN A 73 34.23 -17.59 6.92
C GLN A 73 35.00 -16.35 7.37
N ILE A 74 34.94 -15.27 6.58
CA ILE A 74 35.60 -14.01 6.93
C ILE A 74 34.84 -13.40 8.12
N ALA A 75 35.57 -13.09 9.19
CA ALA A 75 35.00 -12.42 10.34
C ALA A 75 34.46 -11.04 9.92
N GLY A 76 33.24 -10.71 10.35
CA GLY A 76 32.59 -9.47 9.94
C GLY A 76 31.49 -9.06 10.89
N ILE A 77 31.30 -7.75 11.02
CA ILE A 77 30.15 -7.16 11.71
C ILE A 77 29.21 -6.65 10.62
N ARG A 78 27.96 -7.12 10.65
CA ARG A 78 26.88 -6.62 9.78
C ARG A 78 25.87 -5.90 10.65
N GLN A 79 25.64 -4.63 10.38
CA GLN A 79 24.55 -3.88 10.99
C GLN A 79 23.49 -3.59 9.93
N GLN A 80 22.22 -3.83 10.25
CA GLN A 80 21.10 -3.56 9.36
C GLN A 80 19.97 -2.92 10.14
N ARG A 81 19.41 -1.84 9.60
CA ARG A 81 18.22 -1.18 10.14
C ARG A 81 17.04 -1.47 9.22
N THR A 82 15.86 -1.66 9.77
CA THR A 82 14.65 -1.96 9.00
C THR A 82 13.43 -1.37 9.69
N ILE A 83 12.58 -0.67 8.94
CA ILE A 83 11.26 -0.27 9.41
C ILE A 83 10.30 -1.40 9.05
N ARG A 84 9.69 -2.02 10.04
CA ARG A 84 8.72 -3.10 9.88
C ARG A 84 7.33 -2.59 10.19
N ALA A 85 6.39 -2.83 9.29
CA ALA A 85 4.99 -2.50 9.52
C ALA A 85 4.12 -3.76 9.38
N LYS A 86 3.15 -3.93 10.29
CA LYS A 86 2.02 -4.83 10.04
C LYS A 86 0.91 -4.03 9.38
N LEU A 87 0.43 -4.55 8.27
CA LEU A 87 -0.49 -3.88 7.38
C LEU A 87 -1.89 -4.49 7.51
N LEU A 88 -2.91 -3.65 7.41
CA LEU A 88 -4.27 -4.08 7.11
C LEU A 88 -4.67 -3.59 5.72
N PRO A 89 -5.34 -4.41 4.91
CA PRO A 89 -5.85 -3.94 3.64
C PRO A 89 -6.94 -2.88 3.80
N GLY A 90 -6.88 -1.88 2.93
CA GLY A 90 -7.76 -0.70 2.94
C GLY A 90 -7.00 0.60 3.20
N SER A 91 -7.61 1.71 2.77
CA SER A 91 -7.20 3.07 3.15
C SER A 91 -7.99 3.50 4.38
N PRO A 92 -7.44 4.35 5.28
CA PRO A 92 -8.13 4.81 6.48
C PRO A 92 -9.46 5.55 6.18
N GLY A 93 -9.55 6.18 5.02
CA GLY A 93 -10.79 6.83 4.55
C GLY A 93 -11.93 5.87 4.18
N ASP A 94 -11.66 4.56 4.13
CA ASP A 94 -12.65 3.52 3.85
C ASP A 94 -13.17 2.84 5.13
N ASP A 95 -12.70 3.22 6.32
CA ASP A 95 -12.99 2.53 7.60
C ASP A 95 -14.50 2.47 7.93
N ASP A 96 -15.31 3.44 7.48
CA ASP A 96 -16.77 3.43 7.67
C ASP A 96 -17.55 2.64 6.59
N ASN A 97 -16.86 2.14 5.57
CA ASN A 97 -17.48 1.38 4.49
C ASN A 97 -16.86 0.01 4.35
N TRP A 98 -17.19 -0.89 5.29
CA TRP A 98 -16.83 -2.32 5.24
C TRP A 98 -17.12 -2.97 3.87
N ARG A 99 -18.08 -2.44 3.08
CA ARG A 99 -18.37 -2.90 1.72
C ARG A 99 -17.29 -2.53 0.68
N ARG A 100 -16.23 -1.82 1.07
CA ARG A 100 -15.09 -1.44 0.22
C ARG A 100 -13.79 -2.11 0.61
N GLN A 101 -13.73 -2.82 1.73
CA GLN A 101 -12.51 -3.48 2.13
C GLN A 101 -12.19 -4.63 1.17
N THR A 102 -11.04 -4.55 0.51
CA THR A 102 -10.53 -5.62 -0.34
C THR A 102 -10.11 -6.79 0.54
N THR A 103 -10.67 -7.96 0.26
CA THR A 103 -10.29 -9.23 0.87
C THR A 103 -9.23 -9.90 0.00
N TYR A 104 -8.29 -10.59 0.63
CA TYR A 104 -7.20 -11.26 -0.07
C TYR A 104 -7.18 -12.73 0.32
N ARG A 105 -6.94 -13.59 -0.66
CA ARG A 105 -6.87 -15.04 -0.48
C ARG A 105 -5.75 -15.62 -1.33
N MET A 106 -5.14 -16.69 -0.86
CA MET A 106 -4.24 -17.45 -1.73
C MET A 106 -5.06 -18.20 -2.78
N PHE A 107 -4.51 -18.35 -3.99
CA PHE A 107 -5.04 -19.35 -4.91
C PHE A 107 -5.01 -20.74 -4.26
N GLY A 108 -6.05 -21.53 -4.52
CA GLY A 108 -6.23 -22.86 -3.97
C GLY A 108 -6.93 -22.86 -2.61
N THR A 109 -7.34 -21.71 -2.06
CA THR A 109 -7.86 -21.60 -0.69
C THR A 109 -8.99 -20.57 -0.56
N ASP A 110 -9.84 -20.73 0.47
CA ASP A 110 -10.84 -19.73 0.87
C ASP A 110 -10.39 -18.83 2.03
N ARG A 111 -9.22 -19.14 2.60
CA ARG A 111 -8.72 -18.49 3.80
C ARG A 111 -8.35 -17.05 3.47
N VAL A 112 -8.82 -16.14 4.32
CA VAL A 112 -8.47 -14.72 4.22
C VAL A 112 -7.05 -14.56 4.75
N ILE A 113 -6.20 -13.93 3.95
CA ILE A 113 -4.85 -13.57 4.37
C ILE A 113 -4.98 -12.45 5.41
N SER A 114 -4.52 -12.70 6.63
CA SER A 114 -4.52 -11.73 7.72
C SER A 114 -3.15 -11.14 8.01
N ASP A 115 -2.07 -11.77 7.52
CA ASP A 115 -0.69 -11.36 7.78
C ASP A 115 -0.09 -10.64 6.57
N PHE A 116 -0.29 -9.33 6.53
CA PHE A 116 0.39 -8.44 5.60
C PHE A 116 1.51 -7.69 6.30
N ARG A 117 2.70 -7.68 5.70
CA ARG A 117 3.89 -7.02 6.26
C ARG A 117 4.55 -6.12 5.25
N LEU A 118 5.20 -5.07 5.73
CA LEU A 118 6.09 -4.23 4.95
C LEU A 118 7.43 -4.08 5.69
N ASP A 119 8.50 -4.44 5.00
CA ASP A 119 9.87 -4.13 5.40
C ASP A 119 10.39 -3.00 4.52
N VAL A 120 10.62 -1.82 5.09
CA VAL A 120 11.36 -0.76 4.43
C VAL A 120 12.83 -0.91 4.82
N ARG A 121 13.71 -0.99 3.82
CA ARG A 121 15.16 -1.19 4.01
C ARG A 121 15.94 -0.15 3.22
N PRO A 122 17.07 0.34 3.75
CA PRO A 122 17.96 1.18 2.97
C PRO A 122 18.65 0.33 1.89
N LEU A 123 18.88 0.93 0.72
CA LEU A 123 19.79 0.45 -0.30
C LEU A 123 21.24 0.58 0.18
N GLU A 124 22.18 -0.04 -0.55
CA GLU A 124 23.61 0.04 -0.23
C GLU A 124 24.18 1.41 -0.62
N SER A 125 23.68 1.99 -1.71
CA SER A 125 24.12 3.30 -2.23
C SER A 125 22.95 4.25 -2.47
N GLU A 126 23.24 5.55 -2.47
CA GLU A 126 22.32 6.62 -2.91
C GLU A 126 22.07 6.62 -4.42
N ASP A 127 22.98 6.01 -5.19
CA ASP A 127 22.89 5.91 -6.65
C ASP A 127 22.03 4.72 -7.11
N ASP A 128 21.70 3.81 -6.20
CA ASP A 128 20.85 2.66 -6.48
C ASP A 128 19.39 3.07 -6.74
N VAL A 129 18.70 2.24 -7.52
CA VAL A 129 17.31 2.48 -7.89
C VAL A 129 16.38 1.90 -6.82
N GLU A 130 15.53 2.77 -6.27
CA GLU A 130 14.46 2.39 -5.36
C GLU A 130 13.49 1.43 -6.05
N HIS A 131 13.11 0.37 -5.34
CA HIS A 131 12.23 -0.65 -5.90
C HIS A 131 11.44 -1.35 -4.81
N CYS A 132 10.37 -2.01 -5.22
CA CYS A 132 9.55 -2.80 -4.33
C CYS A 132 9.37 -4.22 -4.87
N ARG A 133 9.37 -5.20 -3.96
CA ARG A 133 9.07 -6.60 -4.26
C ARG A 133 8.05 -7.13 -3.26
N ALA A 134 7.27 -8.10 -3.69
CA ALA A 134 6.36 -8.85 -2.86
C ALA A 134 6.82 -10.30 -2.79
N TRP A 135 6.65 -10.89 -1.62
CA TRP A 135 6.81 -12.31 -1.36
C TRP A 135 5.58 -12.78 -0.58
N GLY A 136 5.28 -14.06 -0.63
CA GLY A 136 4.18 -14.63 0.12
C GLY A 136 4.26 -16.13 0.12
N ALA A 137 3.57 -16.75 1.07
CA ALA A 137 3.51 -18.19 1.23
C ALA A 137 2.08 -18.61 1.54
N VAL A 138 1.64 -19.68 0.90
CA VAL A 138 0.45 -20.42 1.33
C VAL A 138 0.76 -21.10 2.66
N SER A 139 -0.24 -21.20 3.54
CA SER A 139 -0.14 -21.91 4.81
C SER A 139 0.45 -23.30 4.63
N TYR A 140 1.41 -23.63 5.48
CA TYR A 140 2.06 -24.91 5.48
C TYR A 140 2.40 -25.37 6.89
N THR A 141 2.48 -26.67 7.08
CA THR A 141 3.03 -27.28 8.29
C THR A 141 4.43 -27.80 8.02
N SER A 142 5.34 -27.53 8.95
CA SER A 142 6.69 -28.07 8.94
C SER A 142 7.10 -28.55 10.32
N GLU A 143 7.91 -29.61 10.35
CA GLU A 143 8.56 -30.03 11.57
C GLU A 143 9.79 -29.14 11.82
N THR A 144 9.83 -28.50 12.99
CA THR A 144 10.98 -27.73 13.49
C THR A 144 11.25 -28.17 14.91
N ASP A 145 12.46 -28.68 15.18
CA ASP A 145 12.85 -29.21 16.48
C ASP A 145 11.85 -30.24 17.06
N PHE A 146 11.41 -31.18 16.22
CA PHE A 146 10.41 -32.21 16.56
C PHE A 146 9.02 -31.67 16.94
N ARG A 147 8.72 -30.41 16.60
CA ARG A 147 7.40 -29.80 16.77
C ARG A 147 6.80 -29.49 15.41
N GLN A 148 5.53 -29.82 15.24
CA GLN A 148 4.77 -29.39 14.08
C GLN A 148 4.40 -27.92 14.27
N VAL A 149 4.90 -27.07 13.38
CA VAL A 149 4.61 -25.63 13.36
C VAL A 149 3.87 -25.34 12.07
N THR A 150 2.65 -24.79 12.20
CA THR A 150 1.86 -24.30 11.08
C THR A 150 2.12 -22.81 10.89
N GLN A 151 2.56 -22.45 9.70
CA GLN A 151 2.65 -21.07 9.25
C GLN A 151 1.33 -20.73 8.53
N GLU A 152 0.75 -19.58 8.84
CA GLU A 152 -0.46 -19.06 8.18
C GLU A 152 -0.15 -18.44 6.81
N ASP A 153 -1.18 -18.26 5.98
CA ASP A 153 -1.05 -17.55 4.71
C ASP A 153 -0.54 -16.11 4.96
N CYS A 154 0.49 -15.67 4.23
CA CYS A 154 1.08 -14.34 4.42
C CYS A 154 1.55 -13.69 3.12
N VAL A 155 1.60 -12.36 3.14
CA VAL A 155 2.21 -11.53 2.09
C VAL A 155 3.10 -10.47 2.72
N GLN A 156 4.33 -10.38 2.25
CA GLN A 156 5.32 -9.41 2.71
C GLN A 156 5.83 -8.58 1.54
N PHE A 157 5.80 -7.28 1.71
CA PHE A 157 6.40 -6.32 0.81
C PHE A 157 7.78 -5.91 1.33
N TYR A 158 8.73 -5.78 0.42
CA TYR A 158 10.06 -5.24 0.66
C TYR A 158 10.21 -3.97 -0.14
N LEU A 159 10.27 -2.83 0.53
CA LEU A 159 10.48 -1.53 -0.09
C LEU A 159 11.93 -1.11 0.14
N MET A 160 12.73 -1.14 -0.91
CA MET A 160 14.12 -0.71 -0.89
C MET A 160 14.17 0.76 -1.26
N VAL A 161 14.61 1.61 -0.33
CA VAL A 161 14.67 3.06 -0.50
C VAL A 161 16.10 3.55 -0.35
N LYS A 162 16.39 4.75 -0.83
CA LYS A 162 17.72 5.36 -0.62
C LYS A 162 18.02 5.52 0.88
N PRO A 163 19.30 5.43 1.29
CA PRO A 163 19.69 5.63 2.70
C PRO A 163 19.13 6.93 3.30
N SER A 164 19.21 8.04 2.57
CA SER A 164 18.67 9.35 2.96
C SER A 164 17.15 9.33 3.18
N THR A 165 16.41 8.70 2.27
CA THR A 165 14.96 8.47 2.40
C THR A 165 14.65 7.62 3.63
N PHE A 166 15.42 6.54 3.86
CA PHE A 166 15.25 5.67 5.02
C PHE A 166 15.45 6.43 6.34
N GLU A 167 16.53 7.20 6.47
CA GLU A 167 16.81 7.99 7.67
C GLU A 167 15.73 9.03 7.93
N HIS A 168 15.21 9.67 6.88
CA HIS A 168 14.06 10.56 7.01
C HIS A 168 12.84 9.85 7.60
N TYR A 169 12.49 8.67 7.11
CA TYR A 169 11.38 7.88 7.66
C TYR A 169 11.65 7.41 9.09
N ALA A 170 12.84 6.89 9.37
CA ALA A 170 13.25 6.45 10.70
C ALA A 170 13.17 7.60 11.72
N GLN A 171 13.59 8.80 11.34
CA GLN A 171 13.47 10.00 12.18
C GLN A 171 12.00 10.36 12.44
N ARG A 172 11.14 10.32 11.43
CA ARG A 172 9.70 10.61 11.62
C ARG A 172 9.03 9.61 12.57
N ILE A 173 9.42 8.34 12.51
CA ILE A 173 8.91 7.30 13.39
C ILE A 173 9.40 7.51 14.82
N THR A 174 10.71 7.69 15.01
CA THR A 174 11.31 7.84 16.35
C THR A 174 10.93 9.15 17.03
N SER A 175 10.60 10.20 16.27
CA SER A 175 10.08 11.47 16.80
C SER A 175 8.58 11.44 17.11
N GLY A 176 7.87 10.32 16.90
CA GLY A 176 6.43 10.22 17.13
C GLY A 176 5.57 10.99 16.11
N ASN A 177 6.15 11.37 14.97
CA ASN A 177 5.48 12.13 13.91
C ASN A 177 4.89 11.25 12.80
N ALA A 178 4.86 9.93 12.98
CA ALA A 178 4.26 8.97 12.06
C ALA A 178 2.92 8.46 12.64
N HIS A 179 1.88 9.30 12.56
CA HIS A 179 0.58 9.00 13.15
C HIS A 179 -0.21 8.00 12.30
N GLU A 180 -0.10 8.13 10.98
CA GLU A 180 -0.76 7.26 10.02
C GLU A 180 0.24 6.93 8.92
N VAL A 181 0.37 5.63 8.61
CA VAL A 181 1.24 5.15 7.53
C VAL A 181 0.41 4.32 6.57
N ILE A 182 0.38 4.74 5.31
CA ILE A 182 -0.38 4.09 4.23
C ILE A 182 0.60 3.63 3.16
N PHE A 183 0.53 2.35 2.83
CA PHE A 183 1.29 1.74 1.74
C PHE A 183 0.35 1.46 0.57
N GLY A 184 0.67 2.00 -0.61
CA GLY A 184 0.00 1.70 -1.86
C GLY A 184 0.88 0.82 -2.74
N ALA A 185 0.36 -0.29 -3.24
CA ALA A 185 1.03 -1.18 -4.18
C ALA A 185 0.17 -1.38 -5.44
N GLY A 186 0.70 -1.00 -6.59
CA GLY A 186 0.09 -1.21 -7.91
C GLY A 186 0.94 -2.09 -8.80
N LEU A 187 0.32 -2.65 -9.85
CA LEU A 187 0.99 -3.54 -10.80
C LEU A 187 1.77 -4.68 -10.09
N VAL A 188 1.16 -5.27 -9.07
CA VAL A 188 1.77 -6.37 -8.30
C VAL A 188 1.64 -7.65 -9.12
N THR A 189 2.76 -8.21 -9.57
CA THR A 189 2.73 -9.52 -10.25
C THR A 189 2.20 -10.56 -9.26
N GLY A 190 1.41 -11.52 -9.74
CA GLY A 190 0.81 -12.52 -8.85
C GLY A 190 -0.49 -12.10 -8.17
N PHE A 191 -0.95 -10.85 -8.31
CA PHE A 191 -2.28 -10.44 -7.86
C PHE A 191 -3.30 -10.57 -8.98
N TYR A 192 -4.44 -11.14 -8.65
CA TYR A 192 -5.53 -11.43 -9.58
C TYR A 192 -6.86 -11.01 -8.98
N SER A 193 -7.82 -10.67 -9.84
CA SER A 193 -9.20 -10.38 -9.46
C SER A 193 -10.14 -10.90 -10.55
N ASP A 194 -11.41 -11.02 -10.23
CA ASP A 194 -12.45 -11.09 -11.24
C ASP A 194 -12.49 -9.81 -12.10
N TRP A 195 -13.09 -9.91 -13.28
CA TRP A 195 -13.30 -8.74 -14.12
C TRP A 195 -14.31 -7.79 -13.49
N SER A 196 -13.98 -6.51 -13.49
CA SER A 196 -14.87 -5.44 -13.07
C SER A 196 -14.64 -4.21 -13.95
N PRO A 197 -15.70 -3.46 -14.30
CA PRO A 197 -15.54 -2.15 -14.94
C PRO A 197 -14.97 -1.09 -13.98
N SER A 198 -14.85 -1.40 -12.69
CA SER A 198 -14.31 -0.51 -11.66
C SER A 198 -12.78 -0.62 -11.57
N ILE A 199 -12.12 0.48 -11.19
CA ILE A 199 -10.69 0.50 -10.82
C ILE A 199 -10.44 0.00 -9.39
N SER A 200 -11.46 -0.51 -8.72
CA SER A 200 -11.40 -1.11 -7.39
C SER A 200 -11.96 -2.52 -7.42
N THR A 201 -11.40 -3.38 -6.58
CA THR A 201 -11.87 -4.75 -6.37
C THR A 201 -12.08 -5.04 -4.89
N ARG A 202 -13.00 -5.97 -4.62
CA ARG A 202 -13.30 -6.49 -3.29
C ARG A 202 -12.59 -7.79 -2.98
N ASP A 203 -12.10 -8.49 -3.99
CA ASP A 203 -11.46 -9.79 -3.81
C ASP A 203 -10.20 -9.85 -4.66
N VAL A 204 -9.09 -10.22 -4.03
CA VAL A 204 -7.81 -10.42 -4.69
C VAL A 204 -7.31 -11.82 -4.38
N LYS A 205 -7.05 -12.58 -5.45
CA LYS A 205 -6.36 -13.87 -5.37
C LYS A 205 -4.87 -13.67 -5.57
N VAL A 206 -4.08 -14.33 -4.72
CA VAL A 206 -2.62 -14.24 -4.71
C VAL A 206 -2.01 -15.56 -5.17
N LEU A 207 -1.25 -15.50 -6.26
CA LEU A 207 -0.48 -16.62 -6.81
C LEU A 207 0.99 -16.45 -6.43
N THR A 208 1.48 -17.24 -5.48
CA THR A 208 2.85 -17.20 -4.95
C THR A 208 3.89 -17.59 -6.02
N SER A 209 5.15 -17.23 -5.75
CA SER A 209 6.28 -17.52 -6.64
C SER A 209 6.65 -19.01 -6.69
N GLY A 210 6.27 -19.80 -5.70
CA GLY A 210 6.64 -21.20 -5.60
C GLY A 210 5.73 -22.14 -6.38
N ASP A 211 6.11 -23.41 -6.41
CA ASP A 211 5.44 -24.49 -7.16
C ASP A 211 4.34 -25.19 -6.36
N GLU A 212 4.04 -24.75 -5.13
CA GLU A 212 2.97 -25.29 -4.30
C GLU A 212 1.60 -25.10 -4.96
N GLN A 213 1.37 -23.94 -5.57
CA GLN A 213 0.18 -23.61 -6.34
C GLN A 213 0.38 -24.06 -7.80
N LYS A 214 0.29 -25.38 -8.02
CA LYS A 214 0.47 -25.99 -9.33
C LYS A 214 -0.63 -25.55 -10.30
N LEU A 215 -0.21 -25.15 -11.49
CA LEU A 215 -1.09 -24.73 -12.59
C LEU A 215 -0.70 -25.55 -13.81
N GLU A 216 -1.65 -26.29 -14.39
CA GLU A 216 -1.42 -26.98 -15.65
C GLU A 216 -1.37 -25.96 -16.79
N LEU A 217 -0.17 -25.76 -17.35
CA LEU A 217 0.09 -24.76 -18.39
C LEU A 217 0.43 -25.44 -19.72
N PRO A 218 -0.04 -24.89 -20.85
CA PRO A 218 0.47 -25.26 -22.16
C PRO A 218 2.00 -25.03 -22.25
N GLU A 219 2.67 -25.81 -23.10
CA GLU A 219 4.11 -25.70 -23.31
C GLU A 219 4.53 -24.28 -23.73
N GLY A 220 5.56 -23.75 -23.08
CA GLY A 220 6.11 -22.41 -23.36
C GLY A 220 5.30 -21.23 -22.80
N LEU A 221 4.17 -21.48 -22.13
CA LEU A 221 3.39 -20.43 -21.48
C LEU A 221 3.83 -20.22 -20.03
N THR A 222 3.95 -18.96 -19.62
CA THR A 222 4.16 -18.59 -18.22
C THR A 222 3.05 -17.68 -17.73
N VAL A 223 2.75 -17.79 -16.44
CA VAL A 223 1.73 -16.99 -15.76
C VAL A 223 2.42 -16.13 -14.70
N PRO A 224 2.08 -14.83 -14.57
CA PRO A 224 2.66 -13.96 -13.56
C PRO A 224 2.44 -14.49 -12.14
N ARG A 225 3.53 -14.68 -11.41
CA ARG A 225 3.51 -15.07 -9.99
C ARG A 225 3.99 -13.92 -9.11
N LEU A 226 3.76 -14.03 -7.81
CA LEU A 226 4.08 -13.02 -6.81
C LEU A 226 5.57 -12.68 -6.86
N GLY A 227 5.90 -11.39 -6.89
CA GLY A 227 7.29 -10.97 -7.01
C GLY A 227 7.48 -9.49 -7.24
N GLY A 228 7.27 -9.03 -8.47
CA GLY A 228 7.45 -7.64 -8.84
C GLY A 228 6.31 -6.76 -8.36
N VAL A 229 6.63 -5.56 -7.88
CA VAL A 229 5.66 -4.49 -7.61
C VAL A 229 6.01 -3.32 -8.53
N GLY A 230 5.18 -3.06 -9.54
CA GLY A 230 5.46 -2.03 -10.54
C GLY A 230 5.27 -0.59 -10.03
N GLU A 231 4.43 -0.40 -9.01
CA GLU A 231 4.20 0.89 -8.37
C GLU A 231 4.15 0.73 -6.84
N ALA A 232 4.97 1.48 -6.12
CA ALA A 232 4.94 1.53 -4.67
C ALA A 232 4.89 2.97 -4.18
N LYS A 233 3.98 3.24 -3.24
CA LYS A 233 3.79 4.55 -2.61
C LYS A 233 3.75 4.37 -1.10
N LEU A 234 4.52 5.18 -0.37
CA LEU A 234 4.47 5.20 1.09
C LEU A 234 4.09 6.61 1.55
N TYR A 235 2.98 6.71 2.27
CA TYR A 235 2.53 7.93 2.90
C TYR A 235 2.79 7.82 4.40
N ILE A 236 3.46 8.80 4.97
CA ILE A 236 3.62 8.95 6.41
C ILE A 236 2.98 10.29 6.77
N ASN A 237 1.84 10.26 7.44
CA ASN A 237 1.05 11.43 7.77
C ASN A 237 1.22 11.79 9.25
N SER A 238 1.26 13.09 9.52
CA SER A 238 1.24 13.64 10.87
C SER A 238 -0.14 14.22 11.16
N VAL A 239 -0.79 13.80 12.24
CA VAL A 239 -2.05 14.41 12.66
C VAL A 239 -1.73 15.44 13.73
N THR A 240 -1.60 16.71 13.32
CA THR A 240 -1.59 17.81 14.27
C THR A 240 -3.04 18.05 14.68
N THR A 241 -3.52 17.32 15.69
CA THR A 241 -4.79 17.71 16.32
C THR A 241 -4.53 19.10 16.91
N PRO A 242 -5.19 20.17 16.43
CA PRO A 242 -5.06 21.46 17.06
C PRO A 242 -5.54 21.24 18.49
N GLN A 243 -4.63 21.32 19.46
CA GLN A 243 -5.04 21.46 20.83
C GLN A 243 -5.74 22.82 20.89
N ILE A 244 -7.06 22.83 20.64
CA ILE A 244 -7.91 23.96 21.00
C ILE A 244 -7.70 24.06 22.49
N THR A 245 -6.81 24.97 22.87
CA THR A 245 -6.35 25.12 24.23
C THR A 245 -7.61 25.43 25.02
N SER A 246 -7.85 24.71 26.11
CA SER A 246 -9.03 24.91 26.97
C SER A 246 -9.23 26.38 27.38
N GLN A 247 -8.18 27.20 27.31
CA GLN A 247 -8.22 28.66 27.45
C GLN A 247 -9.05 29.39 26.37
N GLN A 248 -9.12 28.90 25.15
CA GLN A 248 -9.90 29.51 24.06
C GLN A 248 -11.40 29.18 24.22
N ARG A 249 -11.73 27.94 24.62
CA ARG A 249 -13.09 27.59 25.07
C ARG A 249 -13.53 28.39 26.31
N ALA A 250 -12.63 28.65 27.25
CA ALA A 250 -12.93 29.47 28.42
C ALA A 250 -13.14 30.96 28.06
N ARG A 251 -12.38 31.52 27.10
CA ARG A 251 -12.59 32.88 26.60
C ARG A 251 -13.90 33.04 25.84
N ASP A 252 -14.27 32.03 25.04
CA ASP A 252 -15.54 32.07 24.29
C ASP A 252 -16.76 31.88 25.20
N MET A 253 -16.64 31.09 26.29
CA MET A 253 -17.70 30.99 27.31
C MET A 253 -17.89 32.27 28.13
N VAL A 254 -16.83 33.06 28.37
CA VAL A 254 -16.93 34.35 29.10
C VAL A 254 -17.59 35.43 28.22
N LEU A 255 -17.38 35.39 26.90
CA LEU A 255 -18.00 36.33 25.96
C LEU A 255 -19.50 36.07 25.72
N GLU A 256 -20.00 34.84 25.92
CA GLU A 256 -21.45 34.58 25.85
C GLU A 256 -22.19 35.03 27.12
N ASP A 257 -21.56 34.99 28.29
CA ASP A 257 -22.16 35.46 29.55
C ASP A 257 -22.18 37.01 29.63
N GLU A 258 -21.21 37.68 29.02
CA GLU A 258 -21.19 39.16 28.93
C GLU A 258 -22.19 39.71 27.90
N LYS A 259 -22.60 38.89 26.92
CA LYS A 259 -23.62 39.26 25.91
C LYS A 259 -25.05 39.07 26.41
N ALA A 260 -25.27 38.24 27.43
CA ALA A 260 -26.57 38.06 28.07
C ALA A 260 -26.94 39.23 29.02
N ALA A 261 -25.98 40.05 29.45
CA ALA A 261 -26.21 41.18 30.36
C ALA A 261 -26.48 42.54 29.67
N LEU A 262 -26.41 42.62 28.34
CA LEU A 262 -26.57 43.86 27.57
C LEU A 262 -27.80 43.81 26.64
N VAL A 263 -28.99 43.61 27.21
CA VAL A 263 -30.26 43.84 26.51
C VAL A 263 -31.16 44.74 27.38
N THR A 264 -30.86 46.04 27.39
CA THR A 264 -31.86 47.13 27.51
C THR A 264 -31.21 48.46 27.10
N ALA A 265 -31.17 48.74 25.79
CA ALA A 265 -31.09 50.10 25.26
C ALA A 265 -31.64 50.12 23.81
N PRO A 266 -32.41 51.15 23.41
CA PRO A 266 -33.10 51.21 22.12
C PRO A 266 -32.14 51.58 20.96
N PRO A 267 -32.54 51.36 19.69
CA PRO A 267 -31.61 51.22 18.58
C PRO A 267 -31.13 52.59 18.07
N ALA A 268 -29.82 52.77 18.04
CA ALA A 268 -29.18 53.80 17.23
C ALA A 268 -28.63 53.13 15.96
N VAL A 269 -29.04 53.69 14.83
CA VAL A 269 -28.63 53.35 13.46
C VAL A 269 -27.11 53.41 13.35
N ALA A 270 -26.48 52.33 12.89
CA ALA A 270 -25.10 52.35 12.40
C ALA A 270 -24.89 51.33 11.28
N GLU A 271 -24.19 51.79 10.26
CA GLU A 271 -24.01 51.23 8.93
C GLU A 271 -23.29 49.87 8.91
N THR A 272 -23.80 48.98 8.06
CA THR A 272 -23.12 47.77 7.59
C THR A 272 -21.86 48.13 6.81
N ALA A 273 -20.70 47.88 7.39
CA ALA A 273 -19.43 47.76 6.67
C ALA A 273 -19.17 46.28 6.36
N ALA A 274 -19.14 45.94 5.07
CA ALA A 274 -18.74 44.63 4.58
C ALA A 274 -17.25 44.38 4.89
N PRO A 275 -16.83 43.14 5.22
CA PRO A 275 -15.42 42.84 5.41
C PRO A 275 -14.71 42.93 4.05
N GLY A 276 -13.77 43.88 3.97
CA GLY A 276 -12.91 44.09 2.81
C GLY A 276 -12.10 42.84 2.52
N ILE A 277 -12.22 42.34 1.29
CA ILE A 277 -11.35 41.31 0.74
C ILE A 277 -9.94 41.90 0.69
N ASP A 278 -9.01 41.24 1.38
CA ASP A 278 -7.61 41.61 1.47
C ASP A 278 -6.99 41.72 0.05
N PRO A 279 -6.44 42.88 -0.36
CA PRO A 279 -5.89 43.11 -1.69
C PRO A 279 -4.81 42.11 -2.11
N ASP A 280 -4.15 41.44 -1.17
CA ASP A 280 -3.15 40.40 -1.49
C ASP A 280 -3.79 39.06 -1.90
N THR A 281 -5.01 38.77 -1.45
CA THR A 281 -5.76 37.59 -1.94
C THR A 281 -6.23 37.76 -3.39
N LEU A 282 -6.52 38.99 -3.83
CA LEU A 282 -6.87 39.28 -5.23
C LEU A 282 -5.67 39.12 -6.17
N LYS A 283 -4.44 39.45 -5.73
CA LYS A 283 -3.22 39.20 -6.50
C LYS A 283 -2.94 37.71 -6.70
N LEU A 284 -3.15 36.89 -5.67
CA LEU A 284 -3.00 35.43 -5.77
C LEU A 284 -4.01 34.80 -6.74
N LEU A 285 -5.26 35.24 -6.73
CA LEU A 285 -6.30 34.74 -7.63
C LEU A 285 -6.08 35.14 -9.10
N LEU A 286 -5.51 36.34 -9.34
CA LEU A 286 -5.14 36.77 -10.69
C LEU A 286 -3.89 36.04 -11.22
N SER A 287 -2.93 35.74 -10.33
CA SER A 287 -1.75 34.93 -10.67
C SER A 287 -2.13 33.50 -11.10
N LEU A 288 -3.07 32.86 -10.39
CA LEU A 288 -3.54 31.51 -10.72
C LEU A 288 -4.26 31.41 -12.08
N LYS A 289 -4.98 32.47 -12.48
CA LYS A 289 -5.63 32.51 -13.81
C LYS A 289 -4.63 32.63 -14.96
N SER A 290 -3.45 33.20 -14.71
CA SER A 290 -2.39 33.34 -15.72
C SER A 290 -1.68 32.00 -15.96
N SER A 291 -1.35 31.24 -14.91
CA SER A 291 -0.65 29.95 -15.02
C SER A 291 -1.51 28.85 -15.66
N ALA A 292 -2.83 28.86 -15.43
CA ALA A 292 -3.74 27.89 -16.05
C ALA A 292 -3.76 27.97 -17.59
N ARG A 293 -3.58 29.16 -18.18
CA ARG A 293 -3.55 29.32 -19.64
C ARG A 293 -2.29 28.74 -20.28
N TRP A 294 -1.15 28.82 -19.59
CA TRP A 294 0.11 28.23 -20.06
C TRP A 294 0.06 26.71 -20.06
N ILE A 295 -0.54 26.09 -19.04
CA ILE A 295 -0.68 24.64 -18.95
C ILE A 295 -1.55 24.08 -20.08
N VAL A 296 -2.68 24.74 -20.37
CA VAL A 296 -3.56 24.33 -21.49
C VAL A 296 -2.84 24.49 -22.84
N GLY A 297 -2.10 25.58 -23.06
CA GLY A 297 -1.31 25.77 -24.27
C GLY A 297 -0.25 24.69 -24.48
N LEU A 298 0.43 24.28 -23.39
CA LEU A 298 1.48 23.27 -23.44
C LEU A 298 0.92 21.86 -23.72
N LEU A 299 -0.25 21.54 -23.16
CA LEU A 299 -0.98 20.29 -23.45
C LEU A 299 -1.44 20.20 -24.91
N VAL A 300 -1.96 21.30 -25.48
CA VAL A 300 -2.37 21.35 -26.89
C VAL A 300 -1.17 21.20 -27.82
N ALA A 301 -0.04 21.86 -27.50
CA ALA A 301 1.19 21.72 -28.28
C ALA A 301 1.75 20.28 -28.26
N LEU A 302 1.70 19.61 -27.11
CA LEU A 302 2.09 18.19 -26.97
C LEU A 302 1.17 17.25 -27.76
N LEU A 303 -0.13 17.49 -27.76
CA LEU A 303 -1.09 16.72 -28.57
C LEU A 303 -0.87 16.92 -30.07
N ALA A 304 -0.60 18.16 -30.51
CA ALA A 304 -0.29 18.42 -31.91
C ALA A 304 1.01 17.72 -32.35
N ALA A 305 2.06 17.78 -31.51
CA ALA A 305 3.34 17.16 -31.80
C ALA A 305 3.28 15.62 -31.87
N THR A 306 2.40 14.98 -31.09
CA THR A 306 2.21 13.51 -31.14
C THR A 306 1.38 13.07 -32.34
N LEU A 307 0.43 13.90 -32.80
CA LEU A 307 -0.35 13.64 -34.01
C LEU A 307 0.46 13.84 -35.30
N LEU A 308 1.41 14.78 -35.34
CA LEU A 308 2.30 15.04 -36.49
C LEU A 308 3.41 13.99 -36.67
N LYS A 309 3.63 13.10 -35.69
CA LYS A 309 4.62 12.01 -35.75
C LYS A 309 4.03 10.66 -36.16
N ARG A 310 2.74 10.61 -36.49
CA ARG A 310 2.07 9.44 -37.10
C ARG A 310 1.86 9.68 -38.58
#